data_AF-A0A2G5LKX1-F1
#
_entry.id   AF-A0A2G5LKX1-F1
#
_cell.length_a   1.000
_cell.length_b   1.000
_cell.length_c   1.000
_cell.angle_alpha   90.00
_cell.angle_beta   90.00
_cell.angle_gamma   90.00
#
_symmetry.space_group_name_H-M   'P 1'
#
loop_
_entity.id
_entity.type
_entity.pdbx_description
1 polymer ?
#
loop_
_entity_poly.entity_id
_entity_poly.type
_entity_poly.pdbx_seq_one_letter_code
_entity_poly.pdbx_strand_id
1 'polypeptide(L)'
;MRLYLRQSVLSLLSLLLMGLLSMAQADTSPIKVALNQRVIDLTHSLDNDTTERLKAQLAALEQRKGAQVAVLLVPTTGGATIEDFANQLFRAWKLGRKDVNDGILLVVAKNDHTVRIEVGYGLEATVTDLLAHRIIEEHITPAFRQGDYAGGIQQAVDDLGVLVDGGDLPEPVGPEVNPQAIAVLLAFILGGVGGVLIAAGKLPWRRALIATAAVTVLLTLYGGGRDWPMYLLVLPLTLLIGGATFGALWLARTVFYCVIGVLAYIAVLLGVDHFVAVNFVHWLVWPLGSALVLGLYVGLFFVIHQSWKNSPRFFLLRVLAVAAVYVAVGLLLGNGYQGWIIAIPAASVVAFIVFLQSISDGGSGSGGGSGSSSGSSGSSSSSSSSSSGGGGSSGGGGASGSW
;
A
#
# COMPACT_ATOMS: atom_id res chain seq x y z
N MET A 1 -10.78 -45.44 -61.14
CA MET A 1 -11.92 -45.15 -60.24
C MET A 1 -11.70 -45.59 -58.78
N ARG A 2 -11.22 -46.82 -58.50
CA ARG A 2 -11.01 -47.30 -57.11
C ARG A 2 -9.94 -46.56 -56.28
N LEU A 3 -8.92 -45.96 -56.93
CA LEU A 3 -7.87 -45.18 -56.26
C LEU A 3 -8.38 -43.82 -55.74
N TYR A 4 -9.16 -43.10 -56.55
CA TYR A 4 -9.77 -41.82 -56.15
C TYR A 4 -10.80 -41.97 -55.02
N LEU A 5 -11.53 -43.09 -55.00
CA LEU A 5 -12.49 -43.40 -53.93
C LEU A 5 -11.78 -43.64 -52.59
N ARG A 6 -10.64 -44.34 -52.60
CA ARG A 6 -9.81 -44.55 -51.40
C ARG A 6 -9.19 -43.26 -50.87
N GLN A 7 -8.71 -42.39 -51.76
CA GLN A 7 -8.14 -41.10 -51.36
C GLN A 7 -9.19 -40.15 -50.78
N SER A 8 -10.42 -40.18 -51.31
CA SER A 8 -11.53 -39.37 -50.79
C SER A 8 -12.04 -39.86 -49.43
N VAL A 9 -12.02 -41.17 -49.17
CA VAL A 9 -12.39 -41.72 -47.85
C VAL A 9 -11.32 -41.40 -46.81
N LEU A 10 -10.04 -41.45 -47.17
CA LEU A 10 -8.94 -41.11 -46.26
C LEU A 10 -8.92 -39.63 -45.90
N SER A 11 -9.22 -38.72 -46.84
CA SER A 11 -9.31 -37.28 -46.53
C SER A 11 -10.53 -36.95 -45.67
N LEU A 12 -11.66 -37.62 -45.88
CA LEU A 12 -12.86 -37.45 -45.06
C LEU A 12 -12.66 -38.01 -43.64
N LEU A 13 -11.94 -39.14 -43.51
CA LEU A 13 -11.55 -39.69 -42.22
C LEU A 13 -10.56 -38.78 -41.49
N SER A 14 -9.60 -38.15 -42.20
CA SER A 14 -8.66 -37.22 -41.57
C SER A 14 -9.34 -35.92 -41.13
N LEU A 15 -10.30 -35.40 -41.90
CA LEU A 15 -11.12 -34.24 -41.53
C LEU A 15 -11.98 -34.53 -40.30
N LEU A 16 -12.54 -35.74 -40.21
CA LEU A 16 -13.33 -36.18 -39.06
C LEU A 16 -12.46 -36.38 -37.80
N LEU A 17 -11.23 -36.88 -37.95
CA LEU A 17 -10.25 -36.98 -36.86
C LEU A 17 -9.77 -35.60 -36.38
N MET A 18 -9.57 -34.65 -37.29
CA MET A 18 -9.20 -33.26 -36.98
C MET A 18 -10.33 -32.53 -36.23
N GLY A 19 -11.59 -32.81 -36.59
CA GLY A 19 -12.78 -32.27 -35.92
C GLY A 19 -12.95 -32.81 -34.49
N LEU A 20 -12.67 -34.09 -34.28
CA LEU A 20 -12.68 -34.71 -32.94
C LEU A 20 -11.57 -34.19 -32.02
N LEU A 21 -10.41 -33.79 -32.56
CA LEU A 21 -9.35 -33.15 -31.77
C LEU A 21 -9.71 -31.72 -31.31
N SER A 22 -10.59 -31.01 -32.02
CA SER A 22 -11.01 -29.64 -31.64
C SER A 22 -12.05 -29.59 -30.52
N MET A 23 -12.72 -30.71 -30.23
CA MET A 23 -13.68 -30.83 -29.11
C MET A 23 -13.01 -31.21 -27.78
N ALA A 24 -11.67 -31.30 -27.74
CA ALA A 24 -10.89 -31.64 -26.55
C ALA A 24 -10.34 -30.42 -25.78
N GLN A 25 -10.88 -29.22 -26.01
CA GLN A 25 -10.65 -28.11 -25.07
C GLN A 25 -11.49 -28.34 -23.81
N ALA A 26 -10.97 -29.23 -22.96
CA ALA A 26 -11.38 -29.37 -21.58
C ALA A 26 -11.15 -28.05 -20.84
N ASP A 27 -12.05 -27.71 -19.92
CA ASP A 27 -11.93 -26.60 -18.98
C ASP A 27 -10.50 -26.50 -18.42
N THR A 28 -9.73 -25.55 -18.91
CA THR A 28 -8.38 -25.26 -18.43
C THR A 28 -8.48 -24.39 -17.19
N SER A 29 -8.96 -24.96 -16.08
CA SER A 29 -8.49 -24.47 -14.79
C SER A 29 -7.11 -25.09 -14.56
N PRO A 30 -6.03 -24.29 -14.40
CA PRO A 30 -4.67 -24.83 -14.23
C PRO A 30 -4.49 -25.63 -12.93
N ILE A 31 -5.51 -25.65 -12.07
CA ILE A 31 -5.49 -26.28 -10.75
C ILE A 31 -6.33 -27.56 -10.81
N LYS A 32 -5.68 -28.71 -10.96
CA LYS A 32 -6.32 -30.05 -10.93
C LYS A 32 -6.66 -30.51 -9.51
N VAL A 33 -7.24 -29.64 -8.69
CA VAL A 33 -7.74 -30.00 -7.36
C VAL A 33 -9.26 -30.05 -7.46
N ALA A 34 -9.84 -31.23 -7.31
CA ALA A 34 -11.28 -31.40 -7.31
C ALA A 34 -11.85 -31.08 -5.91
N LEU A 35 -12.93 -30.32 -5.84
CA LEU A 35 -13.68 -30.11 -4.60
C LEU A 35 -14.44 -31.40 -4.24
N ASN A 36 -13.76 -32.32 -3.58
CA ASN A 36 -14.33 -33.57 -3.08
C ASN A 36 -14.64 -33.52 -1.58
N GLN A 37 -14.05 -32.56 -0.85
CA GLN A 37 -14.15 -32.38 0.59
C GLN A 37 -14.09 -30.90 0.94
N ARG A 38 -14.60 -30.53 2.11
CA ARG A 38 -14.56 -29.15 2.62
C ARG A 38 -13.17 -28.70 3.05
N VAL A 39 -12.30 -29.65 3.41
CA VAL A 39 -10.90 -29.42 3.77
C VAL A 39 -10.03 -30.33 2.92
N ILE A 40 -9.10 -29.75 2.18
CA ILE A 40 -8.15 -30.46 1.32
C ILE A 40 -6.74 -30.03 1.75
N ASP A 41 -5.98 -30.95 2.34
CA ASP A 41 -4.59 -30.70 2.72
C ASP A 41 -3.63 -31.54 1.85
N LEU A 42 -2.92 -30.88 0.94
CA LEU A 42 -1.88 -31.50 0.10
C LEU A 42 -0.47 -31.37 0.70
N THR A 43 -0.36 -30.72 1.86
CA THR A 43 0.92 -30.43 2.54
C THR A 43 1.18 -31.32 3.75
N HIS A 44 0.19 -32.10 4.18
CA HIS A 44 0.22 -32.90 5.41
C HIS A 44 0.60 -32.05 6.64
N SER A 45 0.08 -30.82 6.69
CA SER A 45 0.29 -29.90 7.82
C SER A 45 -0.77 -30.05 8.90
N LEU A 46 -1.91 -30.65 8.57
CA LEU A 46 -3.00 -30.96 9.50
C LEU A 46 -2.98 -32.44 9.86
N ASP A 47 -3.18 -32.74 11.14
CA ASP A 47 -3.43 -34.09 11.59
C ASP A 47 -4.89 -34.52 11.27
N ASN A 48 -5.15 -35.81 11.33
CA ASN A 48 -6.46 -36.37 10.97
C ASN A 48 -7.59 -35.88 11.88
N ASP A 49 -7.32 -35.69 13.18
CA ASP A 49 -8.34 -35.26 14.14
C ASP A 49 -8.75 -33.82 13.87
N THR A 50 -7.77 -32.93 13.67
CA THR A 50 -8.03 -31.54 13.25
C THR A 50 -8.80 -31.49 11.93
N THR A 51 -8.40 -32.30 10.94
CA THR A 51 -9.05 -32.32 9.63
C THR A 51 -10.52 -32.74 9.73
N GLU A 52 -10.84 -33.78 10.48
CA GLU A 52 -12.22 -34.24 10.66
C GLU A 52 -13.06 -33.24 11.48
N ARG A 53 -12.46 -32.62 12.51
CA ARG A 53 -13.10 -31.55 13.29
C ARG A 53 -13.47 -30.35 12.41
N LEU A 54 -12.54 -29.86 11.60
CA LEU A 54 -12.79 -28.77 10.66
C LEU A 54 -13.88 -29.15 9.64
N LYS A 55 -13.83 -30.35 9.06
CA LYS A 55 -14.87 -30.82 8.13
C LYS A 55 -16.25 -30.85 8.77
N ALA A 56 -16.36 -31.34 10.01
CA ALA A 56 -17.62 -31.40 10.74
C ALA A 56 -18.17 -30.01 11.03
N GLN A 57 -17.31 -29.08 11.44
CA GLN A 57 -17.69 -27.70 11.70
C GLN A 57 -18.17 -26.97 10.44
N LEU A 58 -17.42 -27.07 9.33
CA LEU A 58 -17.80 -26.46 8.06
C LEU A 58 -19.11 -27.06 7.50
N ALA A 59 -19.31 -28.37 7.68
CA ALA A 59 -20.57 -29.03 7.31
C ALA A 59 -21.75 -28.52 8.15
N ALA A 60 -21.54 -28.29 9.45
CA ALA A 60 -22.57 -27.77 10.33
C ALA A 60 -22.91 -26.30 9.99
N LEU A 61 -21.93 -25.48 9.60
CA LEU A 61 -22.16 -24.11 9.14
C LEU A 61 -23.00 -24.09 7.85
N GLU A 62 -22.63 -24.92 6.87
CA GLU A 62 -23.38 -25.09 5.63
C GLU A 62 -24.83 -25.53 5.89
N GLN A 63 -25.03 -26.48 6.82
CA GLN A 63 -26.37 -26.94 7.18
C GLN A 63 -27.24 -25.85 7.84
N ARG A 64 -26.65 -24.98 8.66
CA ARG A 64 -27.38 -23.94 9.40
C ARG A 64 -27.65 -22.68 8.57
N LYS A 65 -26.69 -22.24 7.76
CA LYS A 65 -26.73 -20.95 7.05
C LYS A 65 -26.73 -21.07 5.53
N GLY A 66 -26.38 -22.24 4.99
CA GLY A 66 -26.24 -22.47 3.54
C GLY A 66 -24.91 -22.03 2.95
N ALA A 67 -24.09 -21.29 3.71
CA ALA A 67 -22.78 -20.82 3.29
C ALA A 67 -21.79 -21.97 3.12
N GLN A 68 -21.08 -22.00 2.00
CA GLN A 68 -20.12 -23.05 1.68
C GLN A 68 -18.69 -22.55 1.89
N VAL A 69 -18.08 -22.99 2.98
CA VAL A 69 -16.70 -22.63 3.32
C VAL A 69 -15.78 -23.82 3.02
N ALA A 70 -14.74 -23.57 2.21
CA ALA A 70 -13.75 -24.55 1.80
C ALA A 70 -12.33 -24.11 2.20
N VAL A 71 -11.51 -25.06 2.64
CA VAL A 71 -10.11 -24.83 3.05
C VAL A 71 -9.18 -25.68 2.18
N LEU A 72 -8.18 -25.05 1.59
CA LEU A 72 -7.17 -25.70 0.75
C LEU A 72 -5.76 -25.35 1.23
N LEU A 73 -4.96 -26.37 1.53
CA LEU A 73 -3.52 -26.21 1.76
C LEU A 73 -2.76 -26.82 0.58
N VAL A 74 -1.95 -26.00 -0.09
CA VAL A 74 -1.09 -26.40 -1.20
C VAL A 74 0.38 -26.10 -0.87
N PRO A 75 1.34 -26.87 -1.42
CA PRO A 75 2.75 -26.57 -1.24
C PRO A 75 3.12 -25.23 -1.86
N THR A 76 2.66 -24.95 -3.09
CA THR A 76 2.96 -23.72 -3.85
C THR A 76 1.84 -23.44 -4.86
N THR A 77 1.68 -22.17 -5.26
CA THR A 77 0.81 -21.73 -6.36
C THR A 77 1.43 -21.95 -7.74
N GLY A 78 2.70 -22.38 -7.80
CA GLY A 78 3.40 -22.64 -9.07
C GLY A 78 3.82 -21.36 -9.81
N GLY A 79 3.99 -20.25 -9.08
CA GLY A 79 4.43 -18.95 -9.63
C GLY A 79 3.29 -18.00 -10.01
N ALA A 80 2.03 -18.40 -9.82
CA ALA A 80 0.89 -17.49 -9.88
C ALA A 80 0.76 -16.69 -8.58
N THR A 81 0.13 -15.52 -8.64
CA THR A 81 -0.25 -14.80 -7.42
C THR A 81 -1.29 -15.63 -6.65
N ILE A 82 -1.31 -15.52 -5.31
CA ILE A 82 -2.28 -16.26 -4.49
C ILE A 82 -3.71 -15.79 -4.80
N GLU A 83 -3.85 -14.52 -5.20
CA GLU A 83 -5.08 -13.88 -5.67
C GLU A 83 -5.63 -14.55 -6.92
N ASP A 84 -4.82 -14.64 -7.98
CA ASP A 84 -5.23 -15.26 -9.23
C ASP A 84 -5.52 -16.75 -9.03
N PHE A 85 -4.68 -17.42 -8.24
CA PHE A 85 -4.85 -18.85 -7.92
C PHE A 85 -6.18 -19.10 -7.21
N ALA A 86 -6.47 -18.35 -6.14
CA ALA A 86 -7.72 -18.51 -5.39
C ALA A 86 -8.94 -18.15 -6.24
N ASN A 87 -8.87 -17.08 -7.03
CA ASN A 87 -9.97 -16.65 -7.90
C ASN A 87 -10.32 -17.72 -8.96
N GLN A 88 -9.31 -18.27 -9.64
CA GLN A 88 -9.51 -19.31 -10.64
C GLN A 88 -10.08 -20.58 -10.01
N LEU A 89 -9.59 -20.93 -8.82
CA LEU A 89 -10.06 -22.09 -8.08
C LEU A 89 -11.51 -21.91 -7.61
N PHE A 90 -11.85 -20.76 -7.05
CA PHE A 90 -13.20 -20.42 -6.59
C PHE A 90 -14.23 -20.58 -7.72
N ARG A 91 -13.89 -20.09 -8.92
CA ARG A 91 -14.72 -20.23 -10.13
C ARG A 91 -14.83 -21.67 -10.61
N ALA A 92 -13.71 -22.39 -10.64
CA ALA A 92 -13.69 -23.78 -11.07
C ALA A 92 -14.54 -24.68 -10.15
N TRP A 93 -14.49 -24.40 -8.84
CA TRP A 93 -15.28 -25.11 -7.84
C TRP A 93 -16.74 -24.68 -7.79
N LYS A 94 -17.08 -23.51 -8.36
CA LYS A 94 -18.41 -22.90 -8.29
C LYS A 94 -18.90 -22.88 -6.85
N LEU A 95 -18.04 -22.39 -5.95
CA LEU A 95 -18.26 -22.45 -4.52
C LEU A 95 -19.41 -21.51 -4.12
N GLY A 96 -20.34 -22.02 -3.31
CA GLY A 96 -21.57 -21.33 -2.93
C GLY A 96 -22.78 -21.79 -3.72
N ARG A 97 -23.97 -21.49 -3.20
CA ARG A 97 -25.24 -21.81 -3.85
C ARG A 97 -25.44 -20.93 -5.07
N LYS A 98 -26.00 -21.53 -6.13
CA LYS A 98 -26.35 -20.83 -7.35
C LYS A 98 -27.27 -19.63 -7.03
N ASP A 99 -26.98 -18.49 -7.63
CA ASP A 99 -27.71 -17.21 -7.49
C ASP A 99 -27.60 -16.52 -6.12
N VAL A 100 -27.10 -17.22 -5.08
CA VAL A 100 -26.83 -16.64 -3.75
C VAL A 100 -25.36 -16.22 -3.62
N ASN A 101 -24.43 -16.99 -4.19
CA ASN A 101 -22.98 -16.72 -4.15
C ASN A 101 -22.40 -16.65 -2.73
N ASP A 102 -22.83 -17.55 -1.84
CA ASP A 102 -22.42 -17.64 -0.44
C ASP A 102 -21.25 -18.61 -0.19
N GLY A 103 -20.26 -18.59 -1.08
CA GLY A 103 -19.03 -19.38 -0.94
C GLY A 103 -17.91 -18.60 -0.25
N ILE A 104 -17.06 -19.28 0.53
CA ILE A 104 -15.80 -18.72 1.06
C ILE A 104 -14.69 -19.75 0.86
N LEU A 105 -13.56 -19.33 0.32
CA LEU A 105 -12.41 -20.20 0.08
C LEU A 105 -11.17 -19.65 0.81
N LEU A 106 -10.64 -20.42 1.75
CA LEU A 106 -9.35 -20.18 2.40
C LEU A 106 -8.28 -21.01 1.69
N VAL A 107 -7.30 -20.36 1.06
CA VAL A 107 -6.16 -21.01 0.40
C VAL A 107 -4.88 -20.65 1.13
N VAL A 108 -4.08 -21.66 1.48
CA VAL A 108 -2.76 -21.52 2.09
C VAL A 108 -1.72 -22.13 1.17
N ALA A 109 -0.80 -21.32 0.66
CA ALA A 109 0.37 -21.76 -0.09
C ALA A 109 1.58 -21.80 0.86
N LYS A 110 1.84 -22.98 1.42
CA LYS A 110 2.77 -23.17 2.55
C LYS A 110 4.21 -22.75 2.23
N ASN A 111 4.76 -23.18 1.10
CA ASN A 111 6.16 -22.88 0.74
C ASN A 111 6.32 -21.46 0.19
N ASP A 112 5.23 -20.87 -0.31
CA ASP A 112 5.22 -19.50 -0.81
C ASP A 112 4.95 -18.50 0.32
N HIS A 113 4.65 -18.98 1.54
CA HIS A 113 4.31 -18.18 2.70
C HIS A 113 3.18 -17.18 2.45
N THR A 114 2.18 -17.58 1.65
CA THR A 114 1.04 -16.73 1.28
C THR A 114 -0.29 -17.40 1.59
N VAL A 115 -1.25 -16.61 2.06
CA VAL A 115 -2.62 -17.03 2.39
C VAL A 115 -3.61 -16.08 1.76
N ARG A 116 -4.77 -16.61 1.37
CA ARG A 116 -5.88 -15.81 0.87
C ARG A 116 -7.22 -16.35 1.33
N ILE A 117 -8.12 -15.44 1.70
CA ILE A 117 -9.54 -15.69 1.88
C ILE A 117 -10.27 -15.03 0.71
N GLU A 118 -10.89 -15.84 -0.14
CA GLU A 118 -11.78 -15.40 -1.22
C GLU A 118 -13.24 -15.53 -0.74
N VAL A 119 -14.02 -14.46 -0.87
CA VAL A 119 -15.41 -14.38 -0.42
C VAL A 119 -16.31 -14.20 -1.64
N GLY A 120 -17.39 -14.97 -1.71
CA GLY A 120 -18.42 -14.81 -2.74
C GLY A 120 -19.28 -13.57 -2.49
N TYR A 121 -19.81 -12.99 -3.58
CA TYR A 121 -20.59 -11.75 -3.57
C TYR A 121 -21.76 -11.74 -2.55
N GLY A 122 -22.37 -12.90 -2.29
CA GLY A 122 -23.49 -13.03 -1.34
C GLY A 122 -23.09 -12.82 0.13
N LEU A 123 -21.81 -12.91 0.44
CA LEU A 123 -21.27 -12.77 1.79
C LEU A 123 -20.37 -11.55 1.97
N GLU A 124 -20.11 -10.73 0.95
CA GLU A 124 -19.25 -9.54 1.05
C GLU A 124 -19.73 -8.52 2.10
N ALA A 125 -21.04 -8.39 2.27
CA ALA A 125 -21.62 -7.49 3.28
C ALA A 125 -21.39 -8.00 4.71
N THR A 126 -21.18 -9.30 4.87
CA THR A 126 -21.02 -9.99 6.16
C THR A 126 -19.55 -10.23 6.48
N VAL A 127 -18.80 -10.74 5.50
CA VAL A 127 -17.36 -10.97 5.54
C VAL A 127 -16.73 -10.01 4.55
N THR A 128 -16.50 -8.78 5.02
CA THR A 128 -15.84 -7.74 4.22
C THR A 128 -14.35 -8.03 4.05
N ASP A 129 -13.73 -7.44 3.03
CA ASP A 129 -12.28 -7.50 2.80
C ASP A 129 -11.49 -7.10 4.05
N LEU A 130 -11.98 -6.11 4.80
CA LEU A 130 -11.37 -5.65 6.04
C LEU A 130 -11.38 -6.74 7.12
N LEU A 131 -12.50 -7.44 7.29
CA LEU A 131 -12.64 -8.52 8.26
C LEU A 131 -11.83 -9.76 7.85
N ALA A 132 -11.82 -10.10 6.56
CA ALA A 132 -10.98 -11.16 6.04
C ALA A 132 -9.48 -10.86 6.26
N HIS A 133 -9.05 -9.62 6.00
CA HIS A 133 -7.68 -9.19 6.24
C HIS A 133 -7.33 -9.25 7.73
N ARG A 134 -8.27 -8.85 8.59
CA ARG A 134 -8.13 -8.91 10.04
C ARG A 134 -7.92 -10.33 10.55
N ILE A 135 -8.71 -11.30 10.08
CA ILE A 135 -8.54 -12.73 10.42
C ILE A 135 -7.15 -13.21 10.02
N ILE A 136 -6.68 -12.79 8.83
CA ILE A 136 -5.35 -13.15 8.35
C ILE A 136 -4.25 -12.58 9.26
N GLU A 137 -4.28 -11.28 9.55
CA GLU A 137 -3.24 -10.61 10.33
C GLU A 137 -3.24 -10.98 11.82
N GLU A 138 -4.42 -11.10 12.45
CA GLU A 138 -4.52 -11.31 13.90
C GLU A 138 -4.41 -12.79 14.30
N HIS A 139 -4.82 -13.72 13.43
CA HIS A 139 -4.92 -15.15 13.80
C HIS A 139 -4.07 -16.05 12.91
N ILE A 140 -4.14 -15.91 11.58
CA ILE A 140 -3.44 -16.83 10.67
C ILE A 140 -1.93 -16.58 10.67
N THR A 141 -1.51 -15.36 10.32
CA THR A 141 -0.10 -14.95 10.20
C THR A 141 0.71 -15.24 11.46
N PRO A 142 0.31 -14.83 12.68
CA PRO A 142 1.09 -15.09 13.88
C PRO A 142 1.17 -16.58 14.24
N ALA A 143 0.10 -17.36 14.02
CA ALA A 143 0.11 -18.80 14.25
C ALA A 143 1.05 -19.52 13.27
N PHE A 144 1.02 -19.13 11.99
CA PHE A 144 1.86 -19.72 10.95
C PHE A 144 3.34 -19.39 11.15
N ARG A 145 3.68 -18.19 11.64
CA ARG A 145 5.05 -17.83 12.06
C ARG A 145 5.58 -18.72 13.19
N GLN A 146 4.69 -19.20 14.05
CA GLN A 146 5.01 -20.13 15.14
C GLN A 146 5.02 -21.60 14.68
N GLY A 147 4.69 -21.88 13.42
CA GLY A 147 4.57 -23.22 12.86
C GLY A 147 3.24 -23.91 13.21
N ASP A 148 2.31 -23.22 13.85
CA ASP A 148 1.00 -23.74 14.23
C ASP A 148 -0.05 -23.50 13.12
N TYR A 149 0.01 -24.33 12.07
CA TYR A 149 -0.94 -24.26 10.96
C TYR A 149 -2.36 -24.67 11.37
N ALA A 150 -2.47 -25.68 12.23
CA ALA A 150 -3.74 -26.21 12.71
C ALA A 150 -4.50 -25.16 13.54
N GLY A 151 -3.82 -24.50 14.49
CA GLY A 151 -4.40 -23.45 15.31
C GLY A 151 -4.82 -22.23 14.48
N GLY A 152 -3.98 -21.77 13.56
CA GLY A 152 -4.29 -20.63 12.71
C GLY A 152 -5.51 -20.87 11.81
N ILE A 153 -5.62 -22.04 11.19
CA ILE A 153 -6.77 -22.40 10.34
C ILE A 153 -8.03 -22.59 11.17
N GLN A 154 -7.92 -23.23 12.34
CA GLN A 154 -9.07 -23.43 13.23
C GLN A 154 -9.67 -22.10 13.66
N GLN A 155 -8.82 -21.18 14.13
CA GLN A 155 -9.27 -19.86 14.57
C GLN A 155 -9.92 -19.08 13.42
N ALA A 156 -9.32 -19.13 12.22
CA ALA A 156 -9.92 -18.52 11.04
C ALA A 156 -11.29 -19.09 10.68
N VAL A 157 -11.49 -20.41 10.81
CA VAL A 157 -12.79 -21.05 10.57
C VAL A 157 -13.81 -20.69 11.66
N ASP A 158 -13.37 -20.55 12.91
CA ASP A 158 -14.21 -20.09 14.01
C ASP A 158 -14.69 -18.65 13.76
N ASP A 159 -13.79 -17.74 13.39
CA ASP A 159 -14.09 -16.33 13.11
C ASP A 159 -15.01 -16.17 11.87
N LEU A 160 -14.71 -16.89 10.80
CA LEU A 160 -15.59 -16.93 9.61
C LEU A 160 -16.98 -17.48 9.97
N GLY A 161 -17.06 -18.46 10.88
CA GLY A 161 -18.31 -18.98 11.41
C GLY A 161 -19.11 -17.91 12.14
N VAL A 162 -18.47 -17.14 13.04
CA VAL A 162 -19.10 -16.04 13.78
C VAL A 162 -19.66 -14.98 12.82
N LEU A 163 -18.86 -14.58 11.84
CA LEU A 163 -19.29 -13.59 10.84
C LEU A 163 -20.50 -14.09 10.04
N VAL A 164 -20.43 -15.30 9.49
CA VAL A 164 -21.54 -15.91 8.74
C VAL A 164 -22.80 -16.09 9.59
N ASP A 165 -22.63 -16.34 10.90
CA ASP A 165 -23.75 -16.41 11.84
C ASP A 165 -24.39 -15.04 12.12
N GLY A 166 -23.73 -13.94 11.73
CA GLY A 166 -24.18 -12.56 11.89
C GLY A 166 -23.68 -11.90 13.18
N GLY A 167 -22.64 -12.47 13.80
CA GLY A 167 -21.96 -11.87 14.94
C GLY A 167 -20.79 -10.97 14.51
N ASP A 168 -20.34 -10.14 15.42
CA ASP A 168 -19.16 -9.28 15.24
C ASP A 168 -17.93 -9.91 15.91
N LEU A 169 -16.76 -9.76 15.27
CA LEU A 169 -15.49 -10.14 15.89
C LEU A 169 -15.18 -9.21 17.07
N PRO A 170 -14.51 -9.70 18.14
CA PRO A 170 -14.06 -8.87 19.25
C PRO A 170 -13.28 -7.65 18.74
N GLU A 171 -13.26 -6.53 19.46
CA GLU A 171 -12.45 -5.37 19.03
C GLU A 171 -10.97 -5.74 18.87
N PRO A 172 -10.24 -5.14 17.90
CA PRO A 172 -8.82 -5.40 17.69
C PRO A 172 -8.07 -5.22 19.01
N VAL A 173 -7.29 -6.24 19.38
CA VAL A 173 -6.32 -6.07 20.47
C VAL A 173 -5.31 -5.06 19.93
N GLY A 174 -5.41 -3.80 20.37
CA GLY A 174 -4.56 -2.72 19.87
C GLY A 174 -3.08 -3.11 19.91
N PRO A 175 -2.23 -2.53 19.03
CA PRO A 175 -0.85 -2.96 18.86
C PRO A 175 -0.18 -3.07 20.24
N GLU A 176 0.31 -4.25 20.60
CA GLU A 176 1.11 -4.43 21.80
C GLU A 176 2.23 -3.41 21.77
N VAL A 177 2.15 -2.40 22.63
CA VAL A 177 3.07 -1.28 22.59
C VAL A 177 4.41 -1.80 23.08
N ASN A 178 5.30 -2.14 22.13
CA ASN A 178 6.58 -2.72 22.46
C ASN A 178 7.37 -1.72 23.33
N PRO A 179 7.74 -2.09 24.57
CA PRO A 179 8.44 -1.18 25.48
C PRO A 179 9.75 -0.63 24.88
N GLN A 180 10.37 -1.37 23.98
CA GLN A 180 11.56 -0.93 23.24
C GLN A 180 11.25 0.23 22.27
N ALA A 181 10.10 0.18 21.59
CA ALA A 181 9.67 1.24 20.67
C ALA A 181 9.39 2.54 21.44
N ILE A 182 8.76 2.43 22.62
CA ILE A 182 8.55 3.57 23.52
C ILE A 182 9.90 4.17 23.94
N ALA A 183 10.86 3.34 24.33
CA ALA A 183 12.18 3.80 24.76
C ALA A 183 12.94 4.55 23.64
N VAL A 184 12.89 4.06 22.40
CA VAL A 184 13.49 4.72 21.24
C VAL A 184 12.83 6.06 20.95
N LEU A 185 11.49 6.12 21.00
CA LEU A 185 10.74 7.35 20.76
C LEU A 185 11.06 8.39 21.84
N LEU A 186 11.08 7.99 23.12
CA LEU A 186 11.47 8.86 24.23
C LEU A 186 12.91 9.34 24.09
N ALA A 187 13.85 8.47 23.70
CA ALA A 187 15.24 8.86 23.47
C ALA A 187 15.36 9.90 22.35
N PHE A 188 14.61 9.74 21.26
CA PHE A 188 14.59 10.72 20.18
C PHE A 188 14.06 12.09 20.66
N ILE A 189 12.96 12.11 21.42
CA ILE A 189 12.39 13.34 21.98
C ILE A 189 13.37 14.01 22.96
N LEU A 190 13.90 13.26 23.92
CA LEU A 190 14.87 13.77 24.90
C LEU A 190 16.13 14.28 24.22
N GLY A 191 16.59 13.58 23.19
CA GLY A 191 17.67 13.99 22.31
C GLY A 191 17.37 15.35 21.69
N GLY A 192 16.21 15.49 21.03
CA GLY A 192 15.77 16.73 20.42
C GLY A 192 15.73 17.92 21.39
N VAL A 193 15.14 17.72 22.57
CA VAL A 193 15.10 18.74 23.63
C VAL A 193 16.51 19.11 24.09
N GLY A 194 17.37 18.11 24.33
CA GLY A 194 18.77 18.31 24.72
C GLY A 194 19.55 19.11 23.66
N GLY A 195 19.38 18.76 22.39
CA GLY A 195 19.98 19.46 21.25
C GLY A 195 19.57 20.93 21.17
N VAL A 196 18.27 21.21 21.34
CA VAL A 196 17.75 22.59 21.39
C VAL A 196 18.32 23.36 22.57
N LEU A 197 18.42 22.75 23.75
CA LEU A 197 18.99 23.40 24.94
C LEU A 197 20.48 23.72 24.81
N ILE A 198 21.24 22.84 24.13
CA ILE A 198 22.64 23.09 23.79
C ILE A 198 22.74 24.25 22.79
N ALA A 199 21.95 24.21 21.71
CA ALA A 199 21.94 25.25 20.68
C ALA A 199 21.45 26.61 21.21
N ALA A 200 20.58 26.63 22.22
CA ALA A 200 20.13 27.82 22.91
C ALA A 200 21.13 28.35 23.96
N GLY A 201 22.27 27.66 24.18
CA GLY A 201 23.29 28.03 25.15
C GLY A 201 22.91 27.81 26.61
N LYS A 202 21.79 27.15 26.89
CA LYS A 202 21.30 26.90 28.27
C LYS A 202 21.92 25.66 28.90
N LEU A 203 22.42 24.72 28.08
CA LEU A 203 23.03 23.48 28.56
C LEU A 203 24.44 23.32 28.00
N PRO A 204 25.49 23.27 28.84
CA PRO A 204 26.83 22.99 28.34
C PRO A 204 26.90 21.54 27.83
N TRP A 205 27.45 21.34 26.63
CA TRP A 205 27.60 20.05 25.95
C TRP A 205 28.13 18.92 26.85
N ARG A 206 29.07 19.23 27.76
CA ARG A 206 29.64 18.25 28.71
C ARG A 206 28.59 17.65 29.65
N ARG A 207 27.63 18.45 30.13
CA ARG A 207 26.54 17.96 31.01
C ARG A 207 25.55 17.11 30.22
N ALA A 208 25.29 17.47 28.96
CA ALA A 208 24.45 16.69 28.09
C ALA A 208 25.04 15.29 27.82
N LEU A 209 26.34 15.21 27.51
CA LEU A 209 27.02 13.91 27.33
C LEU A 209 26.96 13.02 28.58
N ILE A 210 27.19 13.61 29.76
CA ILE A 210 27.13 12.87 31.04
C ILE A 210 25.70 12.37 31.29
N ALA A 211 24.68 13.19 31.03
CA ALA A 211 23.29 12.80 31.18
C ALA A 211 22.91 11.65 30.22
N THR A 212 23.29 11.74 28.94
CA THR A 212 23.05 10.67 27.96
C THR A 212 23.74 9.37 28.36
N ALA A 213 25.01 9.43 28.78
CA ALA A 213 25.74 8.25 29.25
C ALA A 213 25.09 7.64 30.49
N ALA A 214 24.69 8.47 31.47
CA ALA A 214 24.02 8.02 32.68
C ALA A 214 22.67 7.35 32.38
N VAL A 215 21.82 7.95 31.55
CA VAL A 215 20.52 7.39 31.16
C VAL A 215 20.68 6.08 30.40
N THR A 216 21.65 6.00 29.48
CA THR A 216 21.93 4.78 28.73
C THR A 216 22.36 3.65 29.66
N VAL A 217 23.29 3.91 30.58
CA VAL A 217 23.74 2.91 31.57
C VAL A 217 22.58 2.46 32.46
N LEU A 218 21.77 3.40 32.97
CA LEU A 218 20.64 3.08 33.84
C LEU A 218 19.59 2.21 33.13
N LEU A 219 19.26 2.51 31.87
CA LEU A 219 18.33 1.72 31.07
C LEU A 219 18.90 0.35 30.67
N THR A 220 20.19 0.25 30.38
CA THR A 220 20.83 -1.05 30.12
C THR A 220 20.85 -1.95 31.35
N LEU A 221 20.99 -1.38 32.55
CA LEU A 221 20.92 -2.13 33.81
C LEU A 221 19.47 -2.55 34.14
N TYR A 222 18.49 -1.68 33.84
CA TYR A 222 17.08 -1.97 34.08
C TYR A 222 16.50 -3.00 33.10
N GLY A 223 16.81 -2.89 31.81
CA GLY A 223 16.33 -3.79 30.76
C GLY A 223 17.02 -5.16 30.72
N GLY A 224 17.66 -5.60 31.83
CA GLY A 224 18.52 -6.77 31.90
C GLY A 224 17.94 -8.00 31.17
N GLY A 225 18.72 -8.55 30.23
CA GLY A 225 18.28 -9.66 29.37
C GLY A 225 18.97 -9.65 28.00
N ARG A 226 18.34 -10.28 27.00
CA ARG A 226 18.83 -10.40 25.61
C ARG A 226 18.84 -9.07 24.84
N ASP A 227 18.18 -8.04 25.36
CA ASP A 227 17.97 -6.74 24.72
C ASP A 227 19.02 -5.68 25.09
N TRP A 228 20.00 -6.02 25.94
CA TRP A 228 21.06 -5.10 26.34
C TRP A 228 21.81 -4.43 25.18
N PRO A 229 22.08 -5.09 24.02
CA PRO A 229 22.79 -4.44 22.92
C PRO A 229 21.97 -3.31 22.28
N MET A 230 20.63 -3.46 22.27
CA MET A 230 19.71 -2.45 21.74
C MET A 230 19.79 -1.18 22.57
N TYR A 231 19.69 -1.29 23.89
CA TYR A 231 19.76 -0.13 24.77
C TYR A 231 21.14 0.53 24.77
N LEU A 232 22.21 -0.26 24.66
CA LEU A 232 23.58 0.27 24.69
C LEU A 232 23.97 0.99 23.38
N LEU A 233 23.53 0.49 22.23
CA LEU A 233 23.93 1.04 20.92
C LEU A 233 22.88 1.98 20.32
N VAL A 234 21.59 1.61 20.37
CA VAL A 234 20.54 2.33 19.64
C VAL A 234 20.05 3.56 20.39
N LEU A 235 19.94 3.52 21.72
CA LEU A 235 19.51 4.69 22.49
C LEU A 235 20.45 5.89 22.37
N PRO A 236 21.78 5.80 22.62
CA PRO A 236 22.63 6.99 22.53
C PRO A 236 22.71 7.54 21.11
N LEU A 237 22.62 6.66 20.10
CA LEU A 237 22.59 7.06 18.69
C LEU A 237 21.31 7.82 18.34
N THR A 238 20.14 7.33 18.76
CA THR A 238 18.86 8.00 18.53
C THR A 238 18.76 9.34 19.28
N LEU A 239 19.31 9.41 20.50
CA LEU A 239 19.41 10.64 21.28
C LEU A 239 20.32 11.67 20.58
N LEU A 240 21.43 11.22 20.00
CA LEU A 240 22.34 12.07 19.23
C LEU A 240 21.69 12.56 17.93
N ILE A 241 21.02 11.69 17.19
CA ILE A 241 20.31 12.05 15.95
C ILE A 241 19.19 13.07 16.27
N GLY A 242 18.37 12.81 17.28
CA GLY A 242 17.34 13.75 17.74
C GLY A 242 17.96 15.09 18.13
N GLY A 243 19.05 15.08 18.91
CA GLY A 243 19.72 16.30 19.34
C GLY A 243 20.37 17.08 18.19
N ALA A 244 21.02 16.41 17.25
CA ALA A 244 21.64 17.05 16.09
C ALA A 244 20.59 17.67 15.16
N THR A 245 19.49 16.95 14.90
CA THR A 245 18.42 17.43 14.01
C THR A 245 17.72 18.66 14.59
N PHE A 246 17.22 18.58 15.82
CA PHE A 246 16.51 19.71 16.43
C PHE A 246 17.45 20.84 16.88
N GLY A 247 18.69 20.52 17.26
CA GLY A 247 19.73 21.52 17.53
C GLY A 247 20.11 22.32 16.27
N ALA A 248 20.21 21.66 15.11
CA ALA A 248 20.42 22.34 13.84
C ALA A 248 19.19 23.16 13.42
N LEU A 249 17.98 22.60 13.58
CA LEU A 249 16.72 23.32 13.32
C LEU A 249 16.61 24.60 14.17
N TRP A 250 17.12 24.61 15.39
CA TRP A 250 17.12 25.79 16.26
C TRP A 250 17.85 27.00 15.66
N LEU A 251 18.86 26.79 14.81
CA LEU A 251 19.53 27.87 14.07
C LEU A 251 18.57 28.57 13.10
N ALA A 252 17.58 27.86 12.57
CA ALA A 252 16.53 28.35 11.69
C ALA A 252 15.20 28.49 12.44
N ARG A 253 15.11 29.47 13.35
CA ARG A 253 13.98 29.67 14.27
C ARG A 253 12.60 29.60 13.60
N THR A 254 12.44 30.21 12.42
CA THR A 254 11.16 30.19 11.68
C THR A 254 10.76 28.77 11.26
N VAL A 255 11.72 27.97 10.78
CA VAL A 255 11.49 26.58 10.38
C VAL A 255 11.20 25.72 11.61
N PHE A 256 11.95 25.93 12.69
CA PHE A 256 11.75 25.21 13.95
C PHE A 256 10.32 25.37 14.49
N TYR A 257 9.81 26.60 14.60
CA TYR A 257 8.44 26.83 15.08
C TYR A 257 7.39 26.26 14.12
N CYS A 258 7.64 26.29 12.82
CA CYS A 258 6.74 25.68 11.83
C CYS A 258 6.64 24.16 12.02
N VAL A 259 7.79 23.48 12.17
CA VAL A 259 7.86 22.04 12.43
C VAL A 259 7.16 21.68 13.75
N ILE A 260 7.42 22.42 14.83
CA ILE A 260 6.75 22.20 16.12
C ILE A 260 5.24 22.41 16.02
N GLY A 261 4.78 23.42 15.26
CA GLY A 261 3.37 23.66 15.01
C GLY A 261 2.69 22.48 14.29
N VAL A 262 3.34 21.92 13.27
CA VAL A 262 2.84 20.73 12.56
C VAL A 262 2.80 19.51 13.48
N LEU A 263 3.84 19.27 14.29
CA LEU A 263 3.85 18.16 15.24
C LEU A 263 2.76 18.30 16.30
N ALA A 264 2.53 19.52 16.82
CA ALA A 264 1.45 19.79 17.76
C ALA A 264 0.07 19.55 17.12
N TYR A 265 -0.12 19.94 15.87
CA TYR A 265 -1.35 19.68 15.12
C TYR A 265 -1.60 18.17 14.96
N ILE A 266 -0.57 17.39 14.59
CA ILE A 266 -0.66 15.93 14.50
C ILE A 266 -1.04 15.31 15.85
N ALA A 267 -0.41 15.75 16.94
CA ALA A 267 -0.72 15.26 18.28
C ALA A 267 -2.17 15.56 18.70
N VAL A 268 -2.69 16.74 18.37
CA VAL A 268 -4.09 17.09 18.62
C VAL A 268 -5.03 16.20 17.79
N LEU A 269 -4.73 15.96 16.52
CA LEU A 269 -5.52 15.04 15.68
C LEU A 269 -5.56 13.62 16.24
N LEU A 270 -4.41 13.09 16.67
CA LEU A 270 -4.34 11.77 17.31
C LEU A 270 -5.15 11.72 18.62
N GLY A 271 -5.13 12.81 19.41
CA GLY A 271 -5.95 12.91 20.60
C GLY A 271 -7.45 12.94 20.30
N VAL A 272 -7.85 13.68 19.26
CA VAL A 272 -9.27 13.77 18.84
C VAL A 272 -9.77 12.44 18.28
N ASP A 273 -8.94 11.70 17.55
CA ASP A 273 -9.27 10.37 17.01
C ASP A 273 -9.72 9.39 18.11
N HIS A 274 -9.14 9.51 19.30
CA HIS A 274 -9.55 8.69 20.45
C HIS A 274 -10.98 8.98 20.93
N PHE A 275 -11.50 10.19 20.69
CA PHE A 275 -12.84 10.61 21.15
C PHE A 275 -13.88 10.63 20.02
N VAL A 276 -13.45 10.77 18.77
CA VAL A 276 -14.30 10.86 17.59
C VAL A 276 -13.60 10.06 16.49
N ALA A 277 -14.29 9.12 15.84
CA ALA A 277 -13.73 8.40 14.70
C ALA A 277 -13.45 9.38 13.55
N VAL A 278 -12.21 9.88 13.47
CA VAL A 278 -11.80 10.88 12.48
C VAL A 278 -10.84 10.21 11.52
N ASN A 279 -11.13 10.30 10.22
CA ASN A 279 -10.18 9.84 9.20
C ASN A 279 -8.90 10.69 9.24
N PHE A 280 -7.89 10.19 9.97
CA PHE A 280 -6.60 10.84 10.20
C PHE A 280 -5.96 11.35 8.91
N VAL A 281 -5.98 10.51 7.86
CA VAL A 281 -5.43 10.85 6.53
C VAL A 281 -6.13 12.07 5.95
N HIS A 282 -7.45 12.16 6.06
CA HIS A 282 -8.22 13.27 5.48
C HIS A 282 -7.90 14.60 6.18
N TRP A 283 -7.85 14.59 7.52
CA TRP A 283 -7.59 15.78 8.32
C TRP A 283 -6.14 16.25 8.31
N LEU A 284 -5.19 15.38 7.95
CA LEU A 284 -3.79 15.74 7.75
C LEU A 284 -3.54 16.31 6.35
N VAL A 285 -4.14 15.71 5.32
CA VAL A 285 -3.90 16.06 3.91
C VAL A 285 -4.45 17.45 3.55
N TRP A 286 -5.62 17.84 4.06
CA TRP A 286 -6.22 19.13 3.76
C TRP A 286 -5.38 20.36 4.12
N PRO A 287 -4.91 20.52 5.38
CA PRO A 287 -4.11 21.68 5.76
C PRO A 287 -2.74 21.69 5.06
N LEU A 288 -2.07 20.54 4.94
CA LEU A 288 -0.79 20.44 4.22
C LEU A 288 -0.94 20.75 2.73
N GLY A 289 -1.98 20.21 2.09
CA GLY A 289 -2.31 20.50 0.70
C GLY A 289 -2.63 21.98 0.49
N SER A 290 -3.42 22.58 1.39
CA SER A 290 -3.75 24.00 1.34
C SER A 290 -2.53 24.90 1.51
N ALA A 291 -1.60 24.55 2.41
CA ALA A 291 -0.38 25.31 2.67
C ALA A 291 0.59 25.23 1.48
N LEU A 292 0.73 24.05 0.85
CA LEU A 292 1.54 23.87 -0.36
C LEU A 292 1.00 24.68 -1.53
N VAL A 293 -0.32 24.66 -1.72
CA VAL A 293 -1.00 25.45 -2.75
C VAL A 293 -0.82 26.95 -2.48
N LEU A 294 -1.02 27.41 -1.24
CA LEU A 294 -0.77 28.81 -0.84
C LEU A 294 0.68 29.22 -1.08
N GLY A 295 1.66 28.39 -0.73
CA GLY A 295 3.07 28.64 -0.97
C GLY A 295 3.39 28.80 -2.46
N LEU A 296 2.79 27.97 -3.31
CA LEU A 296 2.92 28.07 -4.77
C LEU A 296 2.33 29.39 -5.28
N TYR A 297 1.14 29.79 -4.81
CA TYR A 297 0.51 31.06 -5.19
C TYR A 297 1.29 32.29 -4.72
N VAL A 298 1.84 32.27 -3.50
CA VAL A 298 2.72 33.34 -3.00
C VAL A 298 4.01 33.43 -3.80
N GLY A 299 4.61 32.28 -4.14
CA GLY A 299 5.75 32.21 -5.03
C GLY A 299 5.45 32.81 -6.41
N LEU A 300 4.33 32.42 -7.02
CA LEU A 300 3.86 32.97 -8.29
C LEU A 300 3.68 34.49 -8.22
N PHE A 301 3.06 35.00 -7.15
CA PHE A 301 2.88 36.43 -6.92
C PHE A 301 4.21 37.18 -6.84
N PHE A 302 5.20 36.63 -6.14
CA PHE A 302 6.53 37.23 -6.03
C PHE A 302 7.23 37.31 -7.38
N VAL A 303 7.17 36.23 -8.17
CA VAL A 303 7.76 36.18 -9.52
C VAL A 303 7.07 37.16 -10.47
N ILE A 304 5.74 37.26 -10.42
CA ILE A 304 4.96 38.26 -11.17
C ILE A 304 5.39 39.68 -10.80
N HIS A 305 5.51 39.97 -9.50
CA HIS A 305 5.90 41.29 -9.01
C HIS A 305 7.34 41.66 -9.42
N GLN A 306 8.27 40.70 -9.38
CA GLN A 306 9.66 40.91 -9.76
C GLN A 306 9.83 41.05 -11.28
N SER A 307 9.07 40.28 -12.07
CA SER A 307 9.04 40.41 -13.52
C SER A 307 8.47 41.75 -13.99
N TRP A 308 7.50 42.33 -13.26
CA TRP A 308 7.02 43.68 -13.54
C TRP A 308 8.16 44.69 -13.34
N LYS A 309 8.86 44.65 -12.20
CA LYS A 309 9.92 45.61 -11.86
C LYS A 309 11.08 45.63 -12.86
N ASN A 310 11.46 44.47 -13.39
CA ASN A 310 12.61 44.37 -14.30
C ASN A 310 12.31 44.80 -15.74
N SER A 311 11.14 44.45 -16.29
CA SER A 311 10.80 44.81 -17.68
C SER A 311 9.28 44.71 -17.97
N PRO A 312 8.53 45.83 -17.94
CA PRO A 312 7.07 45.81 -18.08
C PRO A 312 6.59 45.32 -19.46
N ARG A 313 7.40 45.47 -20.52
CA ARG A 313 7.06 45.01 -21.88
C ARG A 313 7.11 43.49 -22.02
N PHE A 314 8.12 42.85 -21.44
CA PHE A 314 8.23 41.38 -21.43
C PHE A 314 7.22 40.73 -20.49
N PHE A 315 6.85 41.42 -19.41
CA PHE A 315 5.74 41.02 -18.54
C PHE A 315 4.41 40.95 -19.32
N LEU A 316 4.09 41.98 -20.10
CA LEU A 316 2.84 42.08 -20.86
C LEU A 316 2.74 41.00 -21.95
N LEU A 317 3.85 40.71 -22.64
CA LEU A 317 3.92 39.61 -23.62
C LEU A 317 3.70 38.24 -22.98
N ARG A 318 4.22 38.00 -21.77
CA ARG A 318 4.04 36.73 -21.06
C ARG A 318 2.63 36.57 -20.50
N VAL A 319 2.03 37.63 -19.97
CA VAL A 319 0.61 37.64 -19.57
C VAL A 319 -0.28 37.33 -20.78
N LEU A 320 0.01 37.91 -21.95
CA LEU A 320 -0.70 37.60 -23.18
C LEU A 320 -0.52 36.15 -23.63
N ALA A 321 0.68 35.58 -23.50
CA ALA A 321 0.93 34.17 -23.82
C ALA A 321 0.13 33.23 -22.90
N VAL A 322 0.10 33.51 -21.59
CA VAL A 322 -0.70 32.74 -20.63
C VAL A 322 -2.20 32.86 -20.92
N ALA A 323 -2.68 34.08 -21.21
CA ALA A 323 -4.06 34.30 -21.59
C ALA A 323 -4.44 33.56 -22.89
N ALA A 324 -3.54 33.54 -23.88
CA ALA A 324 -3.74 32.81 -25.12
C ALA A 324 -3.84 31.29 -24.90
N VAL A 325 -2.97 30.73 -24.03
CA VAL A 325 -3.03 29.30 -23.66
C VAL A 325 -4.30 28.97 -22.89
N TYR A 326 -4.72 29.84 -21.95
CA TYR A 326 -5.96 29.64 -21.21
C TYR A 326 -7.19 29.64 -22.13
N VAL A 327 -7.25 30.58 -23.07
CA VAL A 327 -8.32 30.63 -24.09
C VAL A 327 -8.27 29.41 -25.00
N ALA A 328 -7.09 28.98 -25.45
CA ALA A 328 -6.94 27.79 -26.28
C ALA A 328 -7.41 26.51 -25.57
N VAL A 329 -7.03 26.33 -24.30
CA VAL A 329 -7.44 25.17 -23.49
C VAL A 329 -8.94 25.21 -23.18
N GLY A 330 -9.48 26.39 -22.84
CA GLY A 330 -10.92 26.57 -22.60
C GLY A 330 -11.76 26.30 -23.85
N LEU A 331 -11.27 26.67 -25.04
CA LEU A 331 -11.93 26.34 -26.31
C LEU A 331 -11.83 24.85 -26.66
N LEU A 332 -10.72 24.18 -26.35
CA LEU A 332 -10.53 22.74 -26.59
C LEU A 332 -11.39 21.85 -25.68
N LEU A 333 -11.66 22.29 -24.45
CA LEU A 333 -12.46 21.53 -23.46
C LEU A 333 -13.98 21.77 -23.59
N GLY A 334 -14.42 22.54 -24.59
CA GLY A 334 -15.83 22.82 -24.90
C GLY A 334 -16.43 23.99 -24.11
N ASN A 335 -17.40 24.68 -24.74
CA ASN A 335 -18.04 25.93 -24.28
C ASN A 335 -18.99 25.79 -23.05
N GLY A 336 -18.67 24.92 -22.10
CA GLY A 336 -19.40 24.80 -20.84
C GLY A 336 -18.69 25.54 -19.71
N TYR A 337 -19.45 26.18 -18.81
CA TYR A 337 -18.92 26.84 -17.60
C TYR A 337 -17.98 25.92 -16.79
N GLN A 338 -18.23 24.61 -16.81
CA GLN A 338 -17.37 23.62 -16.15
C GLN A 338 -16.01 23.40 -16.83
N GLY A 339 -15.92 23.52 -18.16
CA GLY A 339 -14.65 23.42 -18.89
C GLY A 339 -13.70 24.58 -18.57
N TRP A 340 -14.26 25.78 -18.37
CA TRP A 340 -13.49 26.96 -17.97
C TRP A 340 -12.94 26.86 -16.54
N ILE A 341 -13.69 26.26 -15.61
CA ILE A 341 -13.21 26.03 -14.24
C ILE A 341 -12.04 25.02 -14.23
N ILE A 342 -12.11 23.97 -15.06
CA ILE A 342 -11.05 22.95 -15.18
C ILE A 342 -9.80 23.50 -15.90
N ALA A 343 -9.95 24.54 -16.73
CA ALA A 343 -8.83 25.19 -17.41
C ALA A 343 -7.93 26.02 -16.45
N ILE A 344 -8.44 26.44 -15.28
CA ILE A 344 -7.72 27.31 -14.34
C ILE A 344 -6.45 26.62 -13.78
N PRO A 345 -6.51 25.38 -13.23
CA PRO A 345 -5.32 24.67 -12.80
C PRO A 345 -4.29 24.48 -13.93
N ALA A 346 -4.72 24.09 -15.12
CA ALA A 346 -3.83 23.87 -16.26
C ALA A 346 -3.09 25.15 -16.69
N ALA A 347 -3.79 26.29 -16.76
CA ALA A 347 -3.16 27.56 -17.09
C ALA A 347 -2.25 28.09 -15.98
N SER A 348 -2.55 27.81 -14.72
CA SER A 348 -1.67 28.21 -13.60
C SER A 348 -0.31 27.48 -13.61
N VAL A 349 -0.26 26.21 -14.04
CA VAL A 349 1.00 25.48 -14.23
C VAL A 349 1.82 26.06 -15.39
N VAL A 350 1.17 26.38 -16.52
CA VAL A 350 1.85 27.01 -17.67
C VAL A 350 2.36 28.41 -17.30
N ALA A 351 1.56 29.20 -16.60
CA ALA A 351 1.97 30.51 -16.10
C ALA A 351 3.19 30.39 -15.18
N PHE A 352 3.19 29.41 -14.27
CA PHE A 352 4.30 29.17 -13.38
C PHE A 352 5.60 28.85 -14.14
N ILE A 353 5.55 27.95 -15.13
CA ILE A 353 6.72 27.56 -15.95
C ILE A 353 7.27 28.76 -16.75
N VAL A 354 6.41 29.51 -17.42
CA VAL A 354 6.79 30.67 -18.24
C VAL A 354 7.43 31.78 -17.40
N PHE A 355 6.94 31.97 -16.18
CA PHE A 355 7.48 32.97 -15.26
C PHE A 355 8.74 32.49 -14.53
N LEU A 356 8.90 31.19 -14.25
CA LEU A 356 10.14 30.62 -13.68
C LEU A 356 11.35 30.74 -14.61
N GLN A 357 11.18 30.52 -15.91
CA GLN A 357 12.24 30.68 -16.91
C GLN A 357 12.81 32.11 -16.93
N SER A 358 12.02 33.11 -16.48
CA SER A 358 12.48 34.50 -16.38
C SER A 358 13.61 34.73 -15.38
N ILE A 359 13.75 33.86 -14.37
CA ILE A 359 14.81 33.93 -13.37
C ILE A 359 16.13 33.38 -13.94
N SER A 360 16.04 32.39 -14.84
CA SER A 360 17.21 31.77 -15.50
C SER A 360 17.86 32.68 -16.54
N ASP A 361 17.06 33.50 -17.25
CA ASP A 361 17.57 34.34 -18.34
C ASP A 361 18.15 35.69 -17.87
N GLY A 362 18.11 35.98 -16.56
CA GLY A 362 18.67 37.19 -15.96
C GLY A 362 20.19 37.18 -15.78
N GLY A 363 20.88 36.11 -16.21
CA GLY A 363 22.31 35.91 -15.98
C GLY A 363 23.06 35.36 -17.18
N SER A 364 23.10 36.08 -18.31
CA SER A 364 24.24 35.94 -19.25
C SER A 364 24.30 37.13 -20.21
N GLY A 365 25.23 38.05 -19.91
CA GLY A 365 25.81 38.92 -20.92
C GLY A 365 26.70 38.10 -21.87
N SER A 366 26.58 38.42 -23.16
CA SER A 366 27.55 38.25 -24.25
C SER A 366 28.87 37.52 -23.96
N GLY A 367 29.14 36.46 -24.71
CA GLY A 367 30.48 35.90 -24.86
C GLY A 367 30.49 34.68 -25.75
N GLY A 368 30.67 34.87 -27.06
CA GLY A 368 30.96 33.79 -27.98
C GLY A 368 32.30 33.12 -27.66
N GLY A 369 32.36 31.81 -27.80
CA GLY A 369 33.57 31.03 -27.56
C GLY A 369 33.35 29.57 -27.91
N SER A 370 33.72 29.21 -29.14
CA SER A 370 33.92 27.83 -29.58
C SER A 370 34.90 27.09 -28.66
N GLY A 371 34.50 25.92 -28.17
CA GLY A 371 35.37 25.03 -27.39
C GLY A 371 34.80 23.61 -27.39
N SER A 372 35.32 22.78 -28.27
CA SER A 372 35.13 21.34 -28.29
C SER A 372 35.85 20.67 -27.11
N SER A 373 35.18 19.78 -26.38
CA SER A 373 35.71 18.44 -26.04
C SER A 373 34.77 17.62 -25.14
N SER A 374 34.54 16.38 -25.60
CA SER A 374 34.41 15.11 -24.88
C SER A 374 33.91 15.08 -23.42
N GLY A 375 32.89 14.26 -23.17
CA GLY A 375 32.58 13.79 -21.83
C GLY A 375 31.39 12.82 -21.81
N SER A 376 31.71 11.53 -21.82
CA SER A 376 30.82 10.38 -21.66
C SER A 376 29.93 10.42 -20.41
N SER A 377 28.66 10.05 -20.57
CA SER A 377 27.83 9.35 -19.58
C SER A 377 26.60 8.80 -20.33
N GLY A 378 26.36 7.49 -20.34
CA GLY A 378 25.81 6.77 -19.21
C GLY A 378 24.32 6.54 -19.47
N SER A 379 24.01 5.63 -20.41
CA SER A 379 22.64 5.22 -20.71
C SER A 379 22.04 4.50 -19.50
N SER A 380 21.11 5.15 -18.81
CA SER A 380 20.18 4.48 -17.89
C SER A 380 18.84 4.34 -18.60
N SER A 381 18.52 3.11 -18.99
CA SER A 381 17.22 2.72 -19.48
C SER A 381 16.23 2.68 -18.31
N SER A 382 15.30 3.63 -18.28
CA SER A 382 14.13 3.57 -17.42
C SER A 382 13.12 2.57 -18.00
N SER A 383 12.95 1.43 -17.34
CA SER A 383 11.88 0.49 -17.60
C SER A 383 10.54 1.09 -17.17
N SER A 384 9.71 1.45 -18.13
CA SER A 384 8.29 1.77 -17.91
C SER A 384 7.49 0.46 -17.78
N SER A 385 7.02 0.15 -16.58
CA SER A 385 6.01 -0.88 -16.36
C SER A 385 4.63 -0.33 -16.75
N SER A 386 4.14 -0.71 -17.92
CA SER A 386 2.75 -0.48 -18.33
C SER A 386 1.83 -1.50 -17.67
N SER A 387 1.14 -1.07 -16.60
CA SER A 387 -0.02 -1.76 -16.05
C SER A 387 -1.18 -1.67 -17.05
N SER A 388 -1.39 -2.73 -17.81
CA SER A 388 -2.58 -2.89 -18.65
C SER A 388 -3.70 -3.42 -17.76
N GLY A 389 -4.68 -2.55 -17.49
CA GLY A 389 -5.94 -2.92 -16.86
C GLY A 389 -6.74 -3.81 -17.80
N GLY A 390 -6.67 -5.12 -17.59
CA GLY A 390 -7.59 -6.10 -18.17
C GLY A 390 -8.83 -6.20 -17.30
N GLY A 391 -9.91 -5.57 -17.75
CA GLY A 391 -11.25 -5.79 -17.19
C GLY A 391 -11.73 -7.20 -17.52
N GLY A 392 -12.07 -7.96 -16.49
CA GLY A 392 -12.77 -9.24 -16.58
C GLY A 392 -13.51 -9.47 -15.27
N SER A 393 -14.83 -9.75 -15.35
CA SER A 393 -15.78 -9.82 -14.23
C SER A 393 -15.18 -10.37 -12.94
N SER A 394 -15.07 -9.51 -11.94
CA SER A 394 -14.48 -9.77 -10.61
C SER A 394 -15.06 -11.02 -9.95
N GLY A 395 -14.19 -11.82 -9.30
CA GLY A 395 -14.65 -12.68 -8.20
C GLY A 395 -15.10 -11.77 -7.07
N GLY A 396 -15.80 -12.28 -6.08
CA GLY A 396 -16.17 -11.43 -4.95
C GLY A 396 -14.94 -10.91 -4.18
N GLY A 397 -15.21 -10.14 -3.14
CA GLY A 397 -14.21 -9.58 -2.21
C GLY A 397 -13.31 -10.64 -1.56
N GLY A 398 -12.30 -10.18 -0.83
CA GLY A 398 -11.37 -11.04 -0.11
C GLY A 398 -10.08 -10.34 0.30
N ALA A 399 -9.25 -11.03 1.07
CA ALA A 399 -7.97 -10.52 1.53
C ALA A 399 -6.86 -11.56 1.37
N SER A 400 -5.65 -11.08 1.12
CA SER A 400 -4.42 -11.89 1.13
C SER A 400 -3.46 -11.40 2.21
N GLY A 401 -2.53 -12.28 2.59
CA GLY A 401 -1.43 -11.96 3.50
C GLY A 401 -0.26 -12.92 3.31
N SER A 402 0.85 -12.60 3.98
CA SER A 402 2.07 -13.42 3.97
C SER A 402 2.70 -13.47 5.36
N TRP A 403 3.38 -14.57 5.70
CA TRP A 403 3.92 -14.78 7.06
C TRP A 403 5.42 -15.01 7.14
#